data_AF-A0A6J4RGE6-F1
#
_entry.id   AF-A0A6J4RGE6-F1
#
_cell.length_a   1.000
_cell.length_b   1.000
_cell.length_c   1.000
_cell.angle_alpha   90.00
_cell.angle_beta   90.00
_cell.angle_gamma   90.00
#
_symmetry.space_group_name_H-M   'P 1'
#
loop_
_entity.id
_entity.type
_entity.pdbx_description
1 polymer ?
#
loop_
_entity_poly.entity_id
_entity_poly.type
_entity_poly.pdbx_seq_one_letter_code
_entity_poly.pdbx_strand_id
1 'polypeptide(L)'
;MVSSTALPRRPARVAGEGHPPASPAPSSGRRTAVAISVAAVVSAISLPLVAPAPSYDPWAWLLWGREIGELRLSTAEGPAFKPLPVAGGALLALLGD
;
A
#
# COMPACT_ATOMS: atom_id res chain seq x y z
N MET A 1 44.98 71.07 38.31
CA MET A 1 44.26 71.06 37.02
C MET A 1 43.41 69.81 36.97
N VAL A 2 42.10 69.95 37.15
CA VAL A 2 41.11 68.86 37.12
C VAL A 2 40.93 68.41 35.67
N SER A 3 41.27 67.16 35.35
CA SER A 3 40.94 66.56 34.06
C SER A 3 39.56 65.90 34.18
N SER A 4 38.60 66.47 33.49
CA SER A 4 37.20 66.05 33.46
C SER A 4 37.05 64.80 32.59
N THR A 5 36.62 63.69 33.20
CA THR A 5 36.35 62.40 32.54
C THR A 5 35.10 62.51 31.66
N ALA A 6 35.27 62.52 30.33
CA ALA A 6 34.18 62.44 29.38
C ALA A 6 33.67 60.99 29.25
N LEU A 7 32.41 60.74 29.63
CA LEU A 7 31.75 59.44 29.41
C LEU A 7 31.46 59.19 27.92
N PRO A 8 31.58 57.94 27.43
CA PRO A 8 31.18 57.60 26.08
C PRO A 8 29.65 57.65 25.93
N ARG A 9 29.16 58.38 24.92
CA ARG A 9 27.75 58.40 24.51
C ARG A 9 27.39 57.06 23.87
N ARG A 10 26.46 56.34 24.50
CA ARG A 10 25.84 55.10 24.01
C ARG A 10 25.09 55.39 22.70
N PRO A 11 25.42 54.77 21.56
CA PRO A 11 24.64 54.96 20.35
C PRO A 11 23.24 54.37 20.54
N ALA A 12 22.23 55.17 20.18
CA ALA A 12 20.82 54.77 20.19
C ALA A 12 20.65 53.53 19.30
N ARG A 13 20.13 52.46 19.91
CA ARG A 13 19.69 51.26 19.19
C ARG A 13 18.58 51.68 18.24
N VAL A 14 18.87 51.73 16.95
CA VAL A 14 17.87 51.93 15.90
C VAL A 14 16.91 50.75 15.99
N ALA A 15 15.75 51.03 16.56
CA ALA A 15 14.60 50.17 16.52
C ALA A 15 14.00 50.24 15.12
N GLY A 16 13.75 49.08 14.51
CA GLY A 16 12.85 48.98 13.37
C GLY A 16 13.48 48.61 12.03
N GLU A 17 14.30 47.55 11.98
CA GLU A 17 14.32 46.74 10.76
C GLU A 17 13.11 45.80 10.83
N GLY A 18 12.03 46.21 10.19
CA GLY A 18 10.83 45.39 10.02
C GLY A 18 11.21 44.12 9.29
N HIS A 19 11.10 42.98 9.98
CA HIS A 19 11.12 41.68 9.34
C HIS A 19 9.99 41.66 8.29
N PRO A 20 10.26 41.36 7.01
CA PRO A 20 9.17 41.22 6.04
C PRO A 20 8.19 40.17 6.59
N PRO A 21 6.87 40.38 6.47
CA PRO A 21 5.92 39.37 6.91
C PRO A 21 6.26 38.08 6.17
N ALA A 22 6.61 37.04 6.93
CA ALA A 22 6.86 35.73 6.36
C ALA A 22 5.62 35.33 5.55
N SER A 23 5.77 35.22 4.23
CA SER A 23 4.69 34.77 3.36
C SER A 23 4.18 33.42 3.88
N PRO A 24 2.86 33.20 3.99
CA PRO A 24 2.34 31.92 4.43
C PRO A 24 2.81 30.84 3.44
N ALA A 25 3.71 29.97 3.90
CA ALA A 25 4.12 28.80 3.14
C ALA A 25 2.84 28.01 2.76
N PRO A 26 2.69 27.57 1.51
CA PRO A 26 1.51 26.83 1.09
C PRO A 26 1.33 25.61 2.00
N SER A 27 0.15 25.44 2.58
CA SER A 27 -0.13 24.36 3.53
C SER A 27 0.03 22.99 2.87
N SER A 28 1.18 22.35 3.09
CA SER A 28 1.52 21.03 2.57
C SER A 28 0.43 19.99 2.87
N GLY A 29 -0.27 20.13 3.99
CA GLY A 29 -1.36 19.24 4.40
C GLY A 29 -2.53 19.18 3.42
N ARG A 30 -2.90 20.28 2.74
CA ARG A 30 -4.00 20.24 1.76
C ARG A 30 -3.61 19.43 0.53
N ARG A 31 -2.37 19.58 0.06
CA ARG A 31 -1.85 18.82 -1.08
C ARG A 31 -1.78 17.34 -0.76
N THR A 32 -1.30 16.98 0.43
CA THR A 32 -1.27 15.59 0.90
C THR A 32 -2.68 14.99 1.01
N ALA A 33 -3.65 15.73 1.57
CA ALA A 33 -5.03 15.28 1.66
C ALA A 33 -5.63 15.01 0.27
N VAL A 34 -5.43 15.92 -0.69
CA VAL A 34 -5.87 15.74 -2.08
C VAL A 34 -5.21 14.52 -2.72
N ALA A 35 -3.89 14.33 -2.53
CA ALA A 35 -3.19 13.17 -3.07
C ALA A 35 -3.73 11.84 -2.54
N ILE A 36 -4.01 11.77 -1.22
CA ILE A 36 -4.61 10.58 -0.60
C ILE A 36 -6.03 10.34 -1.15
N SER A 37 -6.85 11.39 -1.26
CA SER A 37 -8.20 11.26 -1.80
C SER A 37 -8.19 10.76 -3.25
N VAL A 38 -7.30 11.29 -4.08
CA VAL A 38 -7.13 10.84 -5.47
C VAL A 38 -6.68 9.38 -5.50
N ALA A 39 -5.69 8.99 -4.70
CA ALA A 39 -5.22 7.60 -4.65
C ALA A 39 -6.33 6.64 -4.19
N ALA A 40 -7.13 7.03 -3.20
CA ALA A 40 -8.26 6.25 -2.71
C ALA A 40 -9.35 6.06 -3.78
N VAL A 41 -9.70 7.13 -4.50
CA VAL A 41 -10.68 7.08 -5.61
C VAL A 41 -10.18 6.18 -6.73
N VAL A 42 -8.91 6.33 -7.14
CA VAL A 42 -8.30 5.47 -8.17
C VAL A 42 -8.31 4.00 -7.74
N SER A 43 -7.99 3.72 -6.47
CA SER A 43 -8.01 2.36 -5.92
C SER A 43 -9.42 1.77 -5.92
N ALA A 44 -10.42 2.55 -5.47
CA ALA A 44 -11.82 2.16 -5.45
C ALA A 44 -12.37 1.85 -6.86
N ILE A 45 -11.97 2.62 -7.87
CA ILE A 45 -12.33 2.38 -9.26
C ILE A 45 -11.61 1.15 -9.82
N SER A 46 -10.36 0.91 -9.43
CA SER A 46 -9.56 -0.23 -9.91
C SER A 46 -10.08 -1.59 -9.43
N LEU A 47 -10.68 -1.67 -8.25
CA LEU A 47 -11.20 -2.90 -7.65
C LEU A 47 -12.21 -3.64 -8.55
N PRO A 48 -13.29 -3.02 -9.08
CA PRO A 48 -14.21 -3.69 -9.98
C PRO A 48 -13.66 -3.92 -11.39
N LEU A 49 -12.63 -3.19 -11.81
CA LEU A 49 -11.99 -3.34 -13.13
C LEU A 49 -11.12 -4.61 -13.20
N VAL A 50 -10.58 -5.06 -12.06
CA VAL A 50 -9.76 -6.28 -11.96
C VAL A 50 -10.63 -7.40 -11.41
N ALA A 51 -11.13 -8.27 -12.28
CA ALA A 51 -11.84 -9.46 -11.83
C ALA A 51 -10.93 -10.31 -10.92
N PRO A 52 -11.36 -10.68 -9.70
CA PRO A 52 -10.62 -11.62 -8.88
C PRO A 52 -10.56 -12.97 -9.61
N ALA A 53 -9.42 -13.29 -10.21
CA ALA A 53 -9.17 -14.61 -10.76
C ALA A 53 -8.62 -15.49 -9.64
N PRO A 54 -9.39 -16.45 -9.09
CA PRO A 54 -8.84 -17.40 -8.14
C PRO A 54 -7.67 -18.11 -8.84
N SER A 55 -6.46 -17.89 -8.36
CA SER A 55 -5.25 -18.52 -8.93
C SER A 55 -4.95 -19.86 -8.26
N TYR A 56 -5.70 -20.19 -7.21
CA TYR A 56 -5.47 -21.32 -6.32
C TYR A 56 -6.80 -21.77 -5.73
N ASP A 57 -7.21 -23.00 -6.06
CA ASP A 57 -8.39 -23.64 -5.48
C ASP A 57 -8.00 -25.06 -4.98
N PRO A 58 -7.89 -25.26 -3.66
CA PRO A 58 -7.63 -26.57 -3.08
C PRO A 58 -8.69 -27.62 -3.41
N TRP A 59 -9.93 -27.20 -3.65
CA TRP A 59 -11.03 -28.13 -3.91
C TRP A 59 -10.88 -28.80 -5.26
N ALA A 60 -10.54 -28.04 -6.31
CA ALA A 60 -10.23 -28.58 -7.63
C ALA A 60 -9.17 -29.69 -7.60
N TRP A 61 -8.14 -29.61 -6.73
CA TRP A 61 -7.15 -30.69 -6.66
C TRP A 61 -7.66 -31.96 -6.00
N LEU A 62 -8.52 -31.84 -4.99
CA LEU A 62 -9.18 -33.02 -4.39
C LEU A 62 -10.10 -33.68 -5.42
N LEU A 63 -10.88 -32.88 -6.16
CA LEU A 63 -11.74 -33.37 -7.23
C LEU A 63 -10.93 -34.09 -8.31
N TRP A 64 -9.85 -33.48 -8.82
CA TRP A 64 -8.97 -34.11 -9.80
C TRP A 64 -8.28 -35.36 -9.28
N GLY A 65 -7.92 -35.40 -8.00
CA GLY A 65 -7.38 -36.62 -7.37
C GLY A 65 -8.38 -37.78 -7.47
N ARG A 66 -9.65 -37.52 -7.12
CA ARG A 66 -10.73 -38.49 -7.28
C ARG A 66 -10.94 -38.91 -8.74
N GLU A 67 -11.00 -37.94 -9.65
CA GLU A 67 -11.20 -38.23 -11.08
C GLU A 67 -10.03 -39.01 -11.70
N ILE A 68 -8.80 -38.81 -11.23
CA ILE A 68 -7.65 -39.64 -11.63
C ILE A 68 -7.85 -41.08 -11.15
N GLY A 69 -8.31 -41.27 -9.91
CA GLY A 69 -8.67 -42.60 -9.39
C GLY A 69 -9.76 -43.28 -10.23
N GLU A 70 -10.74 -42.50 -10.71
CA GLU A 70 -11.82 -42.96 -11.58
C GLU A 70 -11.45 -43.02 -13.09
N LEU A 71 -10.20 -42.65 -13.46
CA LEU A 71 -9.73 -42.55 -14.85
C LEU A 71 -10.59 -41.63 -15.75
N ARG A 72 -11.18 -40.57 -15.18
CA ARG A 72 -12.09 -39.63 -15.86
C ARG A 72 -11.77 -38.16 -15.57
N LEU A 73 -10.51 -37.77 -15.69
CA LEU A 73 -10.03 -36.41 -15.40
C LEU A 73 -10.67 -35.33 -16.30
N SER A 74 -11.24 -34.31 -15.67
CA SER A 74 -11.77 -33.08 -16.30
C SER A 74 -11.11 -31.84 -15.70
N THR A 75 -10.32 -31.12 -16.51
CA THR A 75 -9.59 -29.91 -16.05
C THR A 75 -10.40 -28.62 -16.12
N ALA A 76 -11.72 -28.70 -16.35
CA ALA A 76 -12.60 -27.54 -16.46
C ALA A 76 -12.83 -26.80 -15.13
N GLU A 77 -12.76 -27.53 -14.01
CA GLU A 77 -13.22 -27.05 -12.70
C GLU A 77 -12.16 -26.27 -11.90
N GLY A 78 -10.93 -26.10 -12.42
CA GLY A 78 -9.82 -25.56 -11.63
C GLY A 78 -8.92 -24.58 -12.39
N PRO A 79 -8.51 -23.46 -11.77
CA PRO A 79 -7.71 -22.43 -12.43
C PRO A 79 -6.22 -22.80 -12.59
N ALA A 80 -5.72 -23.78 -11.82
CA ALA A 80 -4.32 -24.20 -11.86
C ALA A 80 -4.13 -25.65 -11.36
N PHE A 81 -3.30 -26.43 -12.06
CA PHE A 81 -2.95 -27.80 -11.69
C PHE A 81 -1.71 -27.87 -10.79
N LYS A 82 -1.82 -28.57 -9.65
CA LYS A 82 -0.69 -28.86 -8.74
C LYS A 82 -0.51 -30.37 -8.56
N PRO A 83 0.55 -31.00 -9.12
CA PRO A 83 0.68 -32.45 -9.16
C PRO A 83 0.71 -33.11 -7.79
N LEU A 84 1.41 -32.51 -6.82
CA LEU A 84 1.60 -33.10 -5.49
C LEU A 84 0.29 -33.24 -4.70
N PRO A 85 -0.52 -32.18 -4.50
CA PRO A 85 -1.82 -32.33 -3.83
C PRO A 85 -2.80 -33.20 -4.61
N VAL A 86 -2.81 -33.13 -5.95
CA VAL A 86 -3.66 -34.00 -6.79
C VAL A 86 -3.30 -35.47 -6.61
N ALA A 87 -2.01 -35.82 -6.60
CA ALA A 87 -1.54 -37.18 -6.35
C ALA A 87 -1.92 -37.67 -4.94
N GLY A 88 -1.82 -36.79 -3.93
CA GLY A 88 -2.33 -37.08 -2.59
C GLY A 88 -3.82 -37.40 -2.58
N GLY A 89 -4.62 -36.61 -3.30
CA GLY A 89 -6.06 -36.87 -3.49
C GLY A 89 -6.36 -38.18 -4.20
N ALA A 90 -5.58 -38.55 -5.22
CA ALA A 90 -5.73 -39.82 -5.92
C ALA A 90 -5.43 -41.02 -5.01
N LEU A 91 -4.39 -40.94 -4.18
CA LEU A 91 -4.10 -41.98 -3.18
C LEU A 91 -5.22 -42.10 -2.14
N LEU A 92 -5.77 -40.98 -1.68
CA LEU A 92 -6.91 -40.98 -0.75
C LEU A 92 -8.17 -41.58 -1.39
N ALA A 93 -8.42 -41.31 -2.68
CA ALA A 93 -9.55 -41.86 -3.41
C ALA A 93 -9.49 -43.39 -3.51
N LEU A 94 -8.29 -43.95 -3.71
CA LEU A 94 -8.08 -45.41 -3.70
C LEU A 94 -8.29 -46.05 -2.32
N LEU A 95 -8.21 -45.27 -1.24
CA LEU A 95 -8.34 -45.75 0.13
C LEU A 95 -9.78 -45.65 0.67
N GLY A 96 -10.68 -45.02 -0.08
CA GLY A 96 -12.02 -44.61 0.37
C GLY A 96 -13.19 -45.32 -0.28
N ASP A 97 -12.99 -46.52 -0.84
CA ASP A 97 -14.08 -47.40 -1.32
C ASP A 97 -15.10 -47.73 -0.21
#